data_AF-A0A2H5BC71-F1
#
_entry.id   AF-A0A2H5BC71-F1
#
_cell.length_a   1.000
_cell.length_b   1.000
_cell.length_c   1.000
_cell.angle_alpha   90.00
_cell.angle_beta   90.00
_cell.angle_gamma   90.00
#
_symmetry.space_group_name_H-M   'P 1'
#
loop_
_entity.id
_entity.type
_entity.pdbx_description
1 polymer ?
#
loop_
_entity_poly.entity_id
_entity_poly.type
_entity_poly.pdbx_seq_one_letter_code
_entity_poly.pdbx_strand_id
1 'polypeptide(L)'
;MTPAHPDPADPPITAAGPRNGGIGTEPAASPPSTATGTGTGTGTEPQVVALDVGGTHVKTAVLAADGTVLHSDSTDTGADRGPAAVLETVLDLARALVRDHGPAAVGIAVPGVVDEATGHCRFAANLGWRDVPVRAQAEAALGLPVAVGHDVRAGGIAEARLGAGRGARSLLFVPVGTGIAGALVLDGRALTGANGGAGEVGHLAVRPDGPSCPCGGSGCVETIASASAVARRYRLLAGLPPDQRVPAEQVLQRAQSGDALAAQVWDEAVAALADGLAATVTLFDPERIVIGGGLSRAGAALLDPLRKALAARLAFQTLPELTLARLGHRAGSLGAGLLALDLLADHGLLPTARGALLADQPGLTARATLPSGAAR
;
A
#
# COMPACT_ATOMS: atom_id res chain seq x y z
N MET A 1 -28.60 -16.74 -44.25
CA MET A 1 -28.85 -15.54 -45.06
C MET A 1 -27.63 -14.63 -44.90
N THR A 2 -26.74 -14.70 -45.89
CA THR A 2 -25.58 -13.83 -46.07
C THR A 2 -26.00 -12.61 -46.90
N PRO A 3 -25.35 -11.45 -46.75
CA PRO A 3 -24.70 -10.83 -47.91
C PRO A 3 -23.32 -10.24 -47.53
N ALA A 4 -22.23 -10.61 -48.20
CA ALA A 4 -21.76 -10.16 -49.52
C ALA A 4 -20.98 -8.83 -49.47
N HIS A 5 -19.64 -8.97 -49.56
CA HIS A 5 -18.64 -7.96 -49.94
C HIS A 5 -18.93 -7.37 -51.34
N PRO A 6 -18.36 -6.19 -51.66
CA PRO A 6 -17.14 -6.19 -52.48
C PRO A 6 -16.07 -5.14 -52.08
N ASP A 7 -14.83 -5.49 -52.37
CA ASP A 7 -13.59 -4.68 -52.51
C ASP A 7 -13.31 -4.57 -54.04
N PRO A 8 -12.21 -4.00 -54.60
CA PRO A 8 -11.20 -3.01 -54.16
C PRO A 8 -10.96 -1.86 -55.19
N ALA A 9 -10.13 -0.87 -54.86
CA ALA A 9 -9.29 -0.17 -55.86
C ALA A 9 -8.12 0.63 -55.24
N ASP A 10 -6.92 0.34 -55.73
CA ASP A 10 -5.64 1.08 -55.68
C ASP A 10 -4.99 0.82 -57.08
N PRO A 11 -3.91 1.49 -57.57
CA PRO A 11 -3.28 2.80 -57.32
C PRO A 11 -3.01 3.55 -58.68
N PRO A 12 -2.04 4.52 -58.82
CA PRO A 12 -0.69 4.11 -59.24
C PRO A 12 0.53 4.96 -58.78
N ILE A 13 1.68 4.32 -59.01
CA ILE A 13 3.13 4.57 -58.86
C ILE A 13 3.72 5.75 -59.68
N THR A 14 4.80 6.39 -59.18
CA THR A 14 6.06 6.78 -59.89
C THR A 14 7.14 7.16 -58.84
N ALA A 15 8.29 6.49 -58.64
CA ALA A 15 9.49 6.22 -59.46
C ALA A 15 10.46 7.42 -59.65
N ALA A 16 11.68 7.31 -59.09
CA ALA A 16 13.00 7.54 -59.75
C ALA A 16 14.10 8.02 -58.77
N GLY A 17 15.27 7.37 -58.80
CA GLY A 17 16.46 7.66 -57.99
C GLY A 17 17.49 8.61 -58.62
N PRO A 18 18.80 8.31 -58.55
CA PRO A 18 19.81 9.12 -57.85
C PRO A 18 20.74 9.92 -58.80
N ARG A 19 21.55 10.85 -58.24
CA ARG A 19 22.69 11.47 -58.95
C ARG A 19 23.93 11.62 -58.05
N ASN A 20 25.06 11.36 -58.71
CA ASN A 20 26.44 11.21 -58.25
C ASN A 20 27.23 12.53 -58.05
N GLY A 21 28.34 12.40 -57.29
CA GLY A 21 29.68 12.96 -57.59
C GLY A 21 30.00 14.34 -56.97
N GLY A 22 31.19 14.62 -56.41
CA GLY A 22 32.43 13.87 -56.23
C GLY A 22 33.53 14.71 -55.55
N ILE A 23 34.48 14.00 -54.90
CA ILE A 23 35.95 14.20 -54.82
C ILE A 23 36.54 15.57 -54.42
N GLY A 24 37.39 15.57 -53.36
CA GLY A 24 38.38 16.63 -53.12
C GLY A 24 39.22 16.50 -51.83
N THR A 25 40.23 15.63 -51.86
CA THR A 25 41.58 15.69 -51.19
C THR A 25 41.76 16.02 -49.69
N GLU A 26 42.36 15.05 -48.98
CA GLU A 26 43.03 15.18 -47.67
C GLU A 26 44.35 15.97 -47.72
N PRO A 27 44.84 16.45 -46.56
CA PRO A 27 46.14 15.97 -46.11
C PRO A 27 46.15 15.48 -44.65
N ALA A 28 46.98 14.47 -44.41
CA ALA A 28 47.15 13.72 -43.18
C ALA A 28 47.59 14.55 -41.96
N ALA A 29 47.01 14.25 -40.79
CA ALA A 29 47.54 14.60 -39.47
C ALA A 29 47.29 13.44 -38.47
N SER A 30 48.32 13.17 -37.67
CA SER A 30 48.46 12.10 -36.66
C SER A 30 47.33 12.02 -35.60
N PRO A 31 47.16 10.87 -34.91
CA PRO A 31 45.92 10.55 -34.21
C PRO A 31 45.87 11.15 -32.79
N PRO A 32 44.68 11.51 -32.30
CA PRO A 32 44.42 11.50 -30.87
C PRO A 32 43.38 10.44 -30.52
N SER A 33 43.83 9.53 -29.64
CA SER A 33 43.09 8.96 -28.51
C SER A 33 41.65 8.46 -28.75
N THR A 34 41.47 7.15 -28.65
CA THR A 34 40.21 6.50 -28.31
C THR A 34 39.73 6.98 -26.94
N ALA A 35 39.01 8.10 -26.91
CA ALA A 35 38.10 8.42 -25.83
C ALA A 35 36.77 7.72 -26.15
N THR A 36 36.50 6.62 -25.45
CA THR A 36 35.15 6.07 -25.29
C THR A 36 34.26 7.19 -24.76
N GLY A 37 33.50 7.82 -25.65
CA GLY A 37 32.50 8.80 -25.28
C GLY A 37 31.49 8.14 -24.37
N THR A 38 31.58 8.42 -23.07
CA THR A 38 30.46 8.35 -22.15
C THR A 38 29.45 9.39 -22.65
N GLY A 39 28.56 8.96 -23.53
CA GLY A 39 27.36 9.72 -23.84
C GLY A 39 26.61 9.90 -22.53
N THR A 40 26.74 11.07 -21.91
CA THR A 40 25.84 11.54 -20.88
C THR A 40 24.52 11.86 -21.56
N GLY A 41 23.78 10.82 -21.92
CA GLY A 41 22.35 10.96 -22.06
C GLY A 41 21.86 11.47 -20.72
N THR A 42 21.24 12.64 -20.71
CA THR A 42 20.36 13.06 -19.63
C THR A 42 19.15 12.12 -19.66
N GLY A 43 19.37 10.85 -19.31
CA GLY A 43 18.30 9.87 -19.15
C GLY A 43 17.55 10.29 -17.92
N THR A 44 16.31 10.74 -18.09
CA THR A 44 15.40 10.92 -16.97
C THR A 44 15.39 9.61 -16.19
N GLU A 45 15.69 9.66 -14.89
CA GLU A 45 15.62 8.47 -14.05
C GLU A 45 14.25 7.79 -14.22
N PRO A 46 14.20 6.44 -14.24
CA PRO A 46 12.97 5.74 -14.57
C PRO A 46 11.86 6.09 -13.58
N GLN A 47 10.69 6.40 -14.11
CA GLN A 47 9.48 6.70 -13.35
C GLN A 47 8.59 5.46 -13.31
N VAL A 48 7.71 5.39 -12.31
CA VAL A 48 6.67 4.36 -12.21
C VAL A 48 5.30 4.99 -12.02
N VAL A 49 4.28 4.34 -12.56
CA VAL A 49 2.88 4.69 -12.30
C VAL A 49 2.34 3.78 -11.21
N ALA A 50 1.48 4.32 -10.35
CA ALA A 50 0.92 3.61 -9.23
C ALA A 50 -0.60 3.85 -9.12
N LEU A 51 -1.35 2.79 -8.85
CA LEU A 51 -2.80 2.82 -8.66
C LEU A 51 -3.17 2.08 -7.36
N ASP A 52 -3.99 2.70 -6.53
CA ASP A 52 -4.63 2.12 -5.34
C ASP A 52 -6.14 2.07 -5.57
N VAL A 53 -6.65 0.86 -5.80
CA VAL A 53 -8.03 0.62 -6.25
C VAL A 53 -8.95 0.46 -5.04
N GLY A 54 -9.54 1.55 -4.57
CA GLY A 54 -10.55 1.51 -3.51
C GLY A 54 -11.96 1.20 -4.05
N GLY A 55 -12.91 0.88 -3.16
CA GLY A 55 -14.32 0.69 -3.55
C GLY A 55 -15.03 1.99 -3.96
N THR A 56 -14.51 3.15 -3.56
CA THR A 56 -15.09 4.46 -3.90
C THR A 56 -14.21 5.25 -4.86
N HIS A 57 -12.91 5.27 -4.63
CA HIS A 57 -11.96 5.99 -5.48
C HIS A 57 -10.76 5.12 -5.83
N VAL A 58 -10.26 5.27 -7.05
CA VAL A 58 -8.93 4.84 -7.48
C VAL A 58 -7.98 6.02 -7.30
N LYS A 59 -6.98 5.87 -6.44
CA LYS A 59 -5.95 6.89 -6.23
C LYS A 59 -4.75 6.57 -7.09
N THR A 60 -4.22 7.56 -7.78
CA THR A 60 -3.08 7.37 -8.67
C THR A 60 -1.89 8.22 -8.23
N ALA A 61 -0.69 7.77 -8.59
CA ALA A 61 0.52 8.55 -8.43
C ALA A 61 1.55 8.20 -9.52
N VAL A 62 2.45 9.14 -9.78
CA VAL A 62 3.68 8.91 -10.55
C VAL A 62 4.85 9.16 -9.62
N LEU A 63 5.76 8.19 -9.51
CA LEU A 63 6.93 8.26 -8.65
C LEU A 63 8.20 8.24 -9.49
N ALA A 64 9.19 9.04 -9.09
CA ALA A 64 10.57 8.91 -9.56
C ALA A 64 11.25 7.69 -8.92
N ALA A 65 12.44 7.33 -9.41
CA ALA A 65 13.22 6.19 -8.93
C ALA A 65 13.57 6.24 -7.43
N ASP A 66 13.73 7.45 -6.88
CA ASP A 66 14.00 7.71 -5.47
C ASP A 66 12.73 7.69 -4.57
N GLY A 67 11.55 7.46 -5.17
CA GLY A 67 10.25 7.49 -4.49
C GLY A 67 9.63 8.88 -4.38
N THR A 68 10.25 9.92 -4.95
CA THR A 68 9.67 11.27 -5.03
C THR A 68 8.39 11.26 -5.85
N VAL A 69 7.33 11.91 -5.36
CA VAL A 69 6.04 11.94 -6.04
C VAL A 69 6.00 13.10 -7.04
N LEU A 70 5.87 12.77 -8.32
CA LEU A 70 5.84 13.71 -9.43
C LEU A 70 4.40 14.13 -9.79
N HIS A 71 3.45 13.23 -9.60
CA HIS A 71 2.02 13.47 -9.86
C HIS A 71 1.17 12.62 -8.91
N SER A 72 -0.03 13.09 -8.59
CA SER A 72 -1.04 12.29 -7.87
C SER A 72 -2.44 12.81 -8.16
N ASP A 73 -3.39 11.88 -8.31
CA ASP A 73 -4.80 12.18 -8.54
C ASP A 73 -5.72 11.16 -7.85
N SER A 74 -7.03 11.41 -7.88
CA SER A 74 -8.06 10.50 -7.36
C SER A 74 -9.30 10.57 -8.24
N THR A 75 -9.75 9.40 -8.70
CA THR A 75 -10.91 9.27 -9.59
C THR A 75 -11.94 8.33 -8.97
N ASP A 76 -13.23 8.58 -9.19
CA ASP A 76 -14.28 7.66 -8.76
C ASP A 76 -14.09 6.27 -9.38
N THR A 77 -14.19 5.22 -8.56
CA THR A 77 -14.05 3.83 -9.01
C THR A 77 -15.20 3.43 -9.93
N GLY A 78 -16.40 3.98 -9.70
CA GLY A 78 -17.62 3.60 -10.43
C GLY A 78 -18.03 2.15 -10.19
N ALA A 79 -17.89 1.66 -8.95
CA ALA A 79 -18.18 0.28 -8.56
C ALA A 79 -19.66 -0.12 -8.75
N ASP A 80 -20.57 0.87 -8.76
CA ASP A 80 -22.00 0.73 -9.07
C ASP A 80 -22.26 0.26 -10.51
N ARG A 81 -21.34 0.52 -11.43
CA ARG A 81 -21.39 0.03 -12.83
C ARG A 81 -20.96 -1.42 -12.98
N GLY A 82 -20.52 -2.05 -11.89
CA GLY A 82 -20.21 -3.47 -11.81
C GLY A 82 -18.72 -3.83 -12.02
N PRO A 83 -18.36 -5.10 -11.76
CA PRO A 83 -16.98 -5.58 -11.69
C PRO A 83 -16.10 -5.26 -12.90
N ALA A 84 -16.63 -5.44 -14.12
CA ALA A 84 -15.90 -5.21 -15.36
C ALA A 84 -15.61 -3.71 -15.58
N ALA A 85 -16.56 -2.84 -15.23
CA ALA A 85 -16.39 -1.39 -15.37
C ALA A 85 -15.30 -0.85 -14.43
N VAL A 86 -15.15 -1.44 -13.23
CA VAL A 86 -14.05 -1.10 -12.32
C VAL A 86 -12.70 -1.40 -12.96
N LEU A 87 -12.55 -2.59 -13.56
CA LEU A 87 -11.29 -2.96 -14.22
C LEU A 87 -10.99 -2.04 -15.40
N GLU A 88 -11.99 -1.74 -16.25
CA GLU A 88 -11.80 -0.79 -17.36
C GLU A 88 -11.38 0.59 -16.85
N THR A 89 -12.00 1.10 -15.79
CA THR A 89 -11.58 2.37 -15.17
C THR A 89 -10.12 2.33 -14.71
N VAL A 90 -9.68 1.25 -14.07
CA VAL A 90 -8.27 1.07 -13.65
C VAL A 90 -7.34 1.06 -14.87
N LEU A 91 -7.69 0.33 -15.92
CA LEU A 91 -6.88 0.23 -17.14
C LEU A 91 -6.83 1.54 -17.91
N ASP A 92 -7.93 2.29 -17.99
CA ASP A 92 -7.98 3.59 -18.67
C ASP A 92 -7.15 4.65 -17.95
N LEU A 93 -7.22 4.68 -16.62
CA LEU A 93 -6.35 5.54 -15.80
C LEU A 93 -4.88 5.18 -15.98
N ALA A 94 -4.54 3.89 -15.95
CA ALA A 94 -3.18 3.43 -16.18
C ALA A 94 -2.69 3.78 -17.59
N ARG A 95 -3.50 3.59 -18.64
CA ARG A 95 -3.17 3.96 -20.02
C ARG A 95 -2.93 5.45 -20.16
N ALA A 96 -3.76 6.29 -19.53
CA ALA A 96 -3.59 7.74 -19.56
C ALA A 96 -2.24 8.15 -18.95
N LEU A 97 -1.96 7.69 -17.74
CA LEU A 97 -0.70 8.00 -17.06
C LEU A 97 0.53 7.44 -17.78
N VAL A 98 0.41 6.24 -18.40
CA VAL A 98 1.48 5.67 -19.21
C VAL A 98 1.79 6.53 -20.43
N ARG A 99 0.75 7.03 -21.14
CA ARG A 99 0.94 7.93 -22.28
C ARG A 99 1.55 9.27 -21.88
N ASP A 100 1.13 9.83 -20.75
CA ASP A 100 1.51 11.18 -20.34
C ASP A 100 2.91 11.23 -19.69
N HIS A 101 3.36 10.13 -19.07
CA HIS A 101 4.60 10.10 -18.29
C HIS A 101 5.67 9.11 -18.78
N GLY A 102 5.32 8.14 -19.63
CA GLY A 102 6.28 7.14 -20.13
C GLY A 102 7.02 6.34 -19.03
N PRO A 103 6.31 5.75 -18.05
CA PRO A 103 6.94 5.02 -16.95
C PRO A 103 7.58 3.71 -17.42
N ALA A 104 8.52 3.21 -16.63
CA ALA A 104 9.18 1.91 -16.85
C ALA A 104 8.37 0.72 -16.31
N ALA A 105 7.48 0.95 -15.33
CA ALA A 105 6.61 -0.09 -14.75
C ALA A 105 5.36 0.53 -14.12
N VAL A 106 4.38 -0.33 -13.84
CA VAL A 106 3.13 0.04 -13.16
C VAL A 106 2.93 -0.79 -11.90
N GLY A 107 2.47 -0.17 -10.82
CA GLY A 107 2.07 -0.84 -9.59
C GLY A 107 0.58 -0.69 -9.36
N ILE A 108 -0.11 -1.79 -9.03
CA ILE A 108 -1.55 -1.80 -8.76
C ILE A 108 -1.78 -2.46 -7.40
N ALA A 109 -2.25 -1.68 -6.44
CA ALA A 109 -2.72 -2.17 -5.15
C ALA A 109 -4.24 -2.38 -5.19
N VAL A 110 -4.70 -3.54 -4.74
CA VAL A 110 -6.12 -3.92 -4.74
C VAL A 110 -6.54 -4.49 -3.38
N PRO A 111 -7.79 -4.29 -2.95
CA PRO A 111 -8.31 -4.83 -1.70
C PRO A 111 -8.62 -6.33 -1.85
N GLY A 112 -8.77 -7.00 -0.70
CA GLY A 112 -9.30 -8.36 -0.62
C GLY A 112 -8.21 -9.43 -0.67
N VAL A 113 -8.52 -10.60 -1.21
CA VAL A 113 -7.60 -11.74 -1.25
C VAL A 113 -6.79 -11.67 -2.53
N VAL A 114 -5.50 -11.35 -2.40
CA VAL A 114 -4.57 -11.15 -3.52
C VAL A 114 -3.44 -12.17 -3.47
N ASP A 115 -3.29 -12.92 -4.56
CA ASP A 115 -2.11 -13.73 -4.84
C ASP A 115 -1.09 -12.83 -5.54
N GLU A 116 -0.22 -12.20 -4.75
CA GLU A 116 0.74 -11.20 -5.25
C GLU A 116 1.80 -11.82 -6.19
N ALA A 117 2.10 -13.10 -6.01
CA ALA A 117 3.06 -13.84 -6.83
C ALA A 117 2.57 -13.96 -8.28
N THR A 118 1.29 -14.30 -8.47
CA THR A 118 0.68 -14.36 -9.81
C THR A 118 0.07 -13.02 -10.24
N GLY A 119 -0.16 -12.11 -9.29
CA GLY A 119 -0.92 -10.87 -9.50
C GLY A 119 -2.41 -11.09 -9.76
N HIS A 120 -2.97 -12.12 -9.13
CA HIS A 120 -4.37 -12.52 -9.25
C HIS A 120 -5.18 -12.02 -8.04
N CYS A 121 -6.23 -11.24 -8.30
CA CYS A 121 -7.23 -10.95 -7.27
C CYS A 121 -8.23 -12.10 -7.20
N ARG A 122 -8.13 -12.93 -6.15
CA ARG A 122 -9.04 -14.07 -5.92
C ARG A 122 -10.43 -13.60 -5.56
N PHE A 123 -10.51 -12.60 -4.68
CA PHE A 123 -11.77 -12.07 -4.21
C PHE A 123 -11.63 -10.66 -3.68
N ALA A 124 -12.47 -9.73 -4.17
CA ALA A 124 -12.59 -8.40 -3.59
C ALA A 124 -14.07 -7.99 -3.51
N ALA A 125 -14.67 -8.15 -2.33
CA ALA A 125 -16.09 -7.85 -2.11
C ALA A 125 -16.46 -6.42 -2.53
N ASN A 126 -15.62 -5.45 -2.18
CA ASN A 126 -15.86 -4.03 -2.44
C ASN A 126 -15.82 -3.66 -3.94
N LEU A 127 -15.19 -4.49 -4.77
CA LEU A 127 -15.11 -4.30 -6.23
C LEU A 127 -16.02 -5.28 -6.98
N GLY A 128 -16.67 -6.21 -6.28
CA GLY A 128 -17.43 -7.32 -6.87
C GLY A 128 -16.56 -8.30 -7.67
N TRP A 129 -15.24 -8.32 -7.46
CA TRP A 129 -14.31 -9.17 -8.21
C TRP A 129 -14.24 -10.59 -7.65
N ARG A 130 -14.17 -11.56 -8.58
CA ARG A 130 -13.88 -12.97 -8.33
C ARG A 130 -12.90 -13.45 -9.39
N ASP A 131 -11.77 -13.99 -8.95
CA ASP A 131 -10.71 -14.54 -9.80
C ASP A 131 -10.34 -13.65 -11.00
N VAL A 132 -10.02 -12.37 -10.75
CA VAL A 132 -9.61 -11.41 -11.79
C VAL A 132 -8.09 -11.38 -11.97
N PRO A 133 -7.55 -11.76 -13.14
CA PRO A 133 -6.09 -11.80 -13.39
C PRO A 133 -5.54 -10.39 -13.69
N VAL A 134 -5.53 -9.53 -12.67
CA VAL A 134 -5.21 -8.10 -12.76
C VAL A 134 -3.88 -7.85 -13.47
N ARG A 135 -2.81 -8.57 -13.09
CA ARG A 135 -1.49 -8.42 -13.71
C ARG A 135 -1.53 -8.70 -15.20
N ALA A 136 -2.03 -9.88 -15.59
CA ALA A 136 -2.04 -10.30 -17.00
C ALA A 136 -2.87 -9.36 -17.88
N GLN A 137 -4.03 -8.90 -17.39
CA GLN A 137 -4.87 -7.94 -18.11
C GLN A 137 -4.22 -6.56 -18.23
N ALA A 138 -3.57 -6.08 -17.17
CA ALA A 138 -2.85 -4.82 -17.20
C ALA A 138 -1.60 -4.87 -18.09
N GLU A 139 -0.80 -5.94 -18.02
CA GLU A 139 0.37 -6.14 -18.89
C GLU A 139 -0.05 -6.19 -20.37
N ALA A 140 -1.11 -6.93 -20.69
CA ALA A 140 -1.65 -6.98 -22.06
C ALA A 140 -2.15 -5.61 -22.55
N ALA A 141 -2.76 -4.81 -21.65
CA ALA A 141 -3.30 -3.51 -21.99
C ALA A 141 -2.24 -2.39 -22.10
N LEU A 142 -1.13 -2.52 -21.37
CA LEU A 142 -0.14 -1.46 -21.20
C LEU A 142 1.19 -1.75 -21.92
N GLY A 143 1.51 -3.02 -22.19
CA GLY A 143 2.79 -3.42 -22.75
C GLY A 143 3.99 -3.18 -21.83
N LEU A 144 3.74 -3.03 -20.52
CA LEU A 144 4.74 -2.74 -19.49
C LEU A 144 4.68 -3.79 -18.36
N PRO A 145 5.78 -4.00 -17.62
CA PRO A 145 5.76 -4.81 -16.41
C PRO A 145 4.80 -4.24 -15.36
N VAL A 146 3.97 -5.09 -14.76
CA VAL A 146 2.99 -4.68 -13.73
C VAL A 146 3.21 -5.44 -12.43
N ALA A 147 3.44 -4.73 -11.32
CA ALA A 147 3.40 -5.30 -9.98
C ALA A 147 1.97 -5.21 -9.42
N VAL A 148 1.48 -6.27 -8.77
CA VAL A 148 0.18 -6.28 -8.11
C VAL A 148 0.35 -6.64 -6.64
N GLY A 149 -0.25 -5.86 -5.75
CA GLY A 149 -0.17 -6.05 -4.30
C GLY A 149 -1.50 -5.87 -3.59
N HIS A 150 -1.57 -6.29 -2.32
CA HIS A 150 -2.69 -5.96 -1.46
C HIS A 150 -2.58 -4.53 -0.91
N ASP A 151 -3.68 -3.78 -0.91
CA ASP A 151 -3.75 -2.37 -0.51
C ASP A 151 -3.16 -2.07 0.87
N VAL A 152 -3.51 -2.84 1.90
CA VAL A 152 -3.01 -2.63 3.27
C VAL A 152 -1.51 -2.96 3.36
N ARG A 153 -1.04 -3.98 2.64
CA ARG A 153 0.38 -4.33 2.62
C ARG A 153 1.21 -3.31 1.87
N ALA A 154 0.71 -2.83 0.72
CA ALA A 154 1.28 -1.72 -0.01
C ALA A 154 1.37 -0.47 0.89
N GLY A 155 0.29 -0.13 1.60
CA GLY A 155 0.29 0.95 2.59
C GLY A 155 1.31 0.76 3.71
N GLY A 156 1.45 -0.46 4.23
CA GLY A 156 2.47 -0.80 5.23
C GLY A 156 3.90 -0.62 4.71
N ILE A 157 4.17 -1.07 3.48
CA ILE A 157 5.47 -0.87 2.80
C ILE A 157 5.76 0.63 2.65
N ALA A 158 4.76 1.41 2.24
CA ALA A 158 4.90 2.86 2.11
C ALA A 158 5.23 3.52 3.46
N GLU A 159 4.49 3.19 4.52
CA GLU A 159 4.78 3.73 5.85
C GLU A 159 6.16 3.30 6.37
N ALA A 160 6.58 2.07 6.10
CA ALA A 160 7.90 1.55 6.49
C ALA A 160 9.05 2.26 5.75
N ARG A 161 8.91 2.52 4.45
CA ARG A 161 10.01 3.07 3.64
C ARG A 161 9.99 4.60 3.55
N LEU A 162 8.81 5.19 3.47
CA LEU A 162 8.60 6.63 3.23
C LEU A 162 7.89 7.34 4.37
N GLY A 163 7.27 6.63 5.31
CA GLY A 163 6.37 7.21 6.31
C GLY A 163 6.90 7.16 7.74
N ALA A 164 5.97 6.95 8.68
CA ALA A 164 6.25 6.92 10.12
C ALA A 164 7.10 5.72 10.56
N GLY A 165 7.24 4.72 9.69
CA GLY A 165 8.02 3.53 9.90
C GLY A 165 9.49 3.62 9.53
N ARG A 166 9.93 4.72 8.91
CA ARG A 166 11.30 4.84 8.40
C ARG A 166 12.32 4.61 9.51
N GLY A 167 13.33 3.80 9.21
CA GLY A 167 14.40 3.42 10.13
C GLY A 167 14.08 2.22 11.04
N ALA A 168 12.83 1.75 11.09
CA ALA A 168 12.48 0.52 11.80
C ALA A 168 12.71 -0.71 10.92
N ARG A 169 13.26 -1.78 11.49
CA ARG A 169 13.44 -3.08 10.81
C ARG A 169 12.17 -3.91 10.86
N SER A 170 11.38 -3.79 11.91
CA SER A 170 10.09 -4.47 12.04
C SER A 170 8.98 -3.48 12.39
N LEU A 171 7.91 -3.52 11.60
CA LEU A 171 6.79 -2.59 11.73
C LEU A 171 5.47 -3.32 11.56
N LEU A 172 4.52 -3.02 12.44
CA LEU A 172 3.12 -3.38 12.25
C LEU A 172 2.33 -2.13 11.85
N PHE A 173 1.86 -2.08 10.61
CA PHE A 173 0.91 -1.08 10.16
C PHE A 173 -0.52 -1.56 10.44
N VAL A 174 -1.34 -0.75 11.12
CA VAL A 174 -2.72 -1.08 11.47
C VAL A 174 -3.65 0.05 11.05
N PRO A 175 -4.22 0.02 9.83
CA PRO A 175 -5.27 0.96 9.45
C PRO A 175 -6.57 0.62 10.19
N VAL A 176 -7.09 1.60 10.94
CA VAL A 176 -8.37 1.52 11.65
C VAL A 176 -9.39 2.43 10.97
N GLY A 177 -10.26 1.84 10.16
CA GLY A 177 -11.28 2.52 9.37
C GLY A 177 -12.66 1.94 9.62
N THR A 178 -13.41 1.70 8.54
CA THR A 178 -14.66 0.94 8.59
C THR A 178 -14.45 -0.48 9.10
N GLY A 179 -13.30 -1.06 8.77
CA GLY A 179 -12.77 -2.30 9.33
C GLY A 179 -11.40 -2.10 9.99
N ILE A 180 -10.76 -3.20 10.37
CA ILE A 180 -9.38 -3.23 10.88
C ILE A 180 -8.60 -4.30 10.13
N ALA A 181 -7.49 -3.88 9.53
CA ALA A 181 -6.53 -4.77 8.90
C ALA A 181 -5.14 -4.52 9.47
N GLY A 182 -4.16 -5.31 9.03
CA GLY A 182 -2.78 -5.17 9.44
C GLY A 182 -1.81 -5.57 8.34
N ALA A 183 -0.60 -5.03 8.40
CA ALA A 183 0.53 -5.47 7.60
C ALA A 183 1.78 -5.49 8.49
N LEU A 184 2.37 -6.67 8.64
CA LEU A 184 3.69 -6.81 9.25
C LEU A 184 4.74 -6.59 8.15
N VAL A 185 5.65 -5.66 8.37
CA VAL A 185 6.72 -5.31 7.44
C VAL A 185 8.05 -5.58 8.13
N LEU A 186 8.88 -6.40 7.50
CA LEU A 186 10.20 -6.80 7.97
C LEU A 186 11.23 -6.38 6.91
N ASP A 187 12.22 -5.60 7.32
CA ASP A 187 13.27 -5.04 6.46
C ASP A 187 12.70 -4.39 5.18
N GLY A 188 11.62 -3.62 5.36
CA GLY A 188 10.92 -2.92 4.29
C GLY A 188 10.04 -3.80 3.39
N ARG A 189 9.92 -5.11 3.65
CA ARG A 189 9.08 -6.05 2.88
C ARG A 189 7.87 -6.52 3.70
N ALA A 190 6.69 -6.51 3.11
CA ALA A 190 5.50 -7.02 3.79
C ALA A 190 5.53 -8.56 3.88
N LEU A 191 5.17 -9.10 5.04
CA LEU A 191 4.90 -10.52 5.21
C LEU A 191 3.55 -10.83 4.56
N THR A 192 3.55 -11.71 3.55
CA THR A 192 2.34 -12.17 2.86
C THR A 192 1.72 -13.39 3.52
N GLY A 193 2.54 -14.22 4.18
CA GLY A 193 2.15 -15.52 4.71
C GLY A 193 2.04 -16.58 3.61
N ALA A 194 1.91 -17.85 4.02
CA ALA A 194 1.91 -18.98 3.10
C ALA A 194 0.79 -18.92 2.04
N ASN A 195 -0.34 -18.31 2.39
CA ASN A 195 -1.55 -18.23 1.55
C ASN A 195 -2.01 -16.78 1.29
N GLY A 196 -1.15 -15.77 1.51
CA GLY A 196 -1.51 -14.36 1.30
C GLY A 196 -2.39 -13.71 2.38
N GLY A 197 -2.73 -14.44 3.46
CA GLY A 197 -3.60 -14.00 4.55
C GLY A 197 -2.88 -13.51 5.82
N ALA A 198 -1.58 -13.19 5.75
CA ALA A 198 -0.91 -12.58 6.91
C ALA A 198 -1.40 -11.15 7.14
N GLY A 199 -1.58 -10.77 8.41
CA GLY A 199 -1.96 -9.41 8.81
C GLY A 199 -3.43 -9.21 9.17
N GLU A 200 -4.23 -10.28 9.26
CA GLU A 200 -5.65 -10.24 9.65
C GLU A 200 -5.90 -9.95 11.15
N VAL A 201 -5.21 -8.94 11.70
CA VAL A 201 -5.25 -8.57 13.14
C VAL A 201 -6.65 -8.14 13.61
N GLY A 202 -7.48 -7.62 12.70
CA GLY A 202 -8.86 -7.26 12.99
C GLY A 202 -9.73 -8.46 13.38
N HIS A 203 -9.34 -9.67 12.96
CA HIS A 203 -10.09 -10.90 13.21
C HIS A 203 -9.64 -11.67 14.46
N LEU A 204 -8.63 -11.17 15.21
CA LEU A 204 -8.28 -11.72 16.51
C LEU A 204 -9.49 -11.67 17.46
N ALA A 205 -9.91 -12.82 17.98
CA ALA A 205 -11.03 -12.90 18.92
C ALA A 205 -10.57 -12.46 20.31
N VAL A 206 -10.97 -11.25 20.72
CA VAL A 206 -10.61 -10.66 22.03
C VAL A 206 -11.78 -10.69 23.00
N ARG A 207 -13.00 -10.89 22.52
CA ARG A 207 -14.20 -11.07 23.35
C ARG A 207 -15.03 -12.25 22.79
N PRO A 208 -14.68 -13.51 23.06
CA PRO A 208 -15.33 -14.66 22.42
C PRO A 208 -16.87 -14.64 22.46
N ASP A 209 -17.46 -14.12 23.55
CA ASP A 209 -18.92 -13.94 23.72
C ASP A 209 -19.47 -12.62 23.15
N GLY A 210 -18.66 -11.92 22.36
CA GLY A 210 -18.93 -10.61 21.78
C GLY A 210 -19.73 -10.67 20.48
N PRO A 211 -19.80 -9.54 19.74
CA PRO A 211 -20.58 -9.46 18.51
C PRO A 211 -20.14 -10.48 17.46
N SER A 212 -21.11 -11.01 16.70
CA SER A 212 -20.83 -11.85 15.52
C SER A 212 -20.03 -11.08 14.47
N CYS A 213 -19.01 -11.71 13.90
CA CYS A 213 -18.21 -11.16 12.81
C CYS A 213 -18.64 -11.77 11.47
N PRO A 214 -18.70 -10.97 10.38
CA PRO A 214 -18.93 -11.49 9.03
C PRO A 214 -17.92 -12.56 8.57
N CYS A 215 -16.75 -12.65 9.19
CA CYS A 215 -15.79 -13.72 8.91
C CYS A 215 -16.23 -15.11 9.42
N GLY A 216 -17.33 -15.18 10.19
CA GLY A 216 -17.85 -16.41 10.81
C GLY A 216 -17.45 -16.60 12.28
N GLY A 217 -16.52 -15.79 12.79
CA GLY A 217 -16.15 -15.77 14.21
C GLY A 217 -17.03 -14.84 15.06
N SER A 218 -16.68 -14.71 16.33
CA SER A 218 -17.31 -13.77 17.29
C SER A 218 -16.23 -13.02 18.07
N GLY A 219 -16.51 -11.76 18.41
CA GLY A 219 -15.60 -11.02 19.29
C GLY A 219 -14.32 -10.52 18.68
N CYS A 220 -14.25 -10.48 17.35
CA CYS A 220 -13.10 -9.98 16.63
C CYS A 220 -12.82 -8.51 17.00
N VAL A 221 -11.54 -8.11 17.09
CA VAL A 221 -11.13 -6.72 17.36
C VAL A 221 -11.90 -5.74 16.49
N GLU A 222 -12.05 -6.02 15.19
CA GLU A 222 -12.78 -5.19 14.23
C GLU A 222 -14.24 -4.92 14.65
N THR A 223 -14.92 -5.93 15.18
CA THR A 223 -16.34 -5.83 15.54
C THR A 223 -16.60 -4.93 16.74
N ILE A 224 -15.53 -4.52 17.44
CA ILE A 224 -15.56 -3.70 18.65
C ILE A 224 -14.86 -2.35 18.40
N ALA A 225 -13.68 -2.37 17.78
CA ALA A 225 -12.77 -1.23 17.72
C ALA A 225 -12.70 -0.50 16.37
N SER A 226 -13.33 -1.02 15.31
CA SER A 226 -13.41 -0.27 14.05
C SER A 226 -14.28 0.98 14.21
N ALA A 227 -14.10 1.98 13.34
CA ALA A 227 -14.95 3.18 13.35
C ALA A 227 -16.44 2.83 13.15
N SER A 228 -16.73 1.83 12.32
CA SER A 228 -18.10 1.33 12.13
C SER A 228 -18.64 0.63 13.39
N ALA A 229 -17.80 -0.12 14.09
CA ALA A 229 -18.18 -0.77 15.35
C ALA A 229 -18.48 0.24 16.46
N VAL A 230 -17.64 1.25 16.65
CA VAL A 230 -17.83 2.33 17.63
C VAL A 230 -19.15 3.06 17.36
N ALA A 231 -19.38 3.50 16.12
CA ALA A 231 -20.61 4.17 15.73
C ALA A 231 -21.86 3.30 15.98
N ARG A 232 -21.80 2.02 15.59
CA ARG A 232 -22.91 1.07 15.78
C ARG A 232 -23.19 0.83 17.26
N ARG A 233 -22.15 0.62 18.07
CA ARG A 233 -22.24 0.32 19.50
C ARG A 233 -22.85 1.49 20.26
N TYR A 234 -22.40 2.71 20.00
CA TYR A 234 -22.96 3.91 20.62
C TYR A 234 -24.45 4.07 20.31
N ARG A 235 -24.84 3.97 19.03
CA ARG A 235 -26.24 4.08 18.63
C ARG A 235 -27.14 3.04 19.31
N LEU A 236 -26.67 1.79 19.36
CA LEU A 236 -27.41 0.71 20.00
C LEU A 236 -27.69 1.02 21.47
N LEU A 237 -26.65 1.43 22.21
CA LEU A 237 -26.81 1.73 23.63
C LEU A 237 -27.59 3.03 23.90
N ALA A 238 -27.48 4.02 23.01
CA ALA A 238 -28.21 5.28 23.10
C ALA A 238 -29.68 5.17 22.65
N GLY A 239 -30.13 3.98 22.24
CA GLY A 239 -31.49 3.75 21.75
C GLY A 239 -31.81 4.51 20.46
N LEU A 240 -30.80 4.82 19.64
CA LEU A 240 -30.97 5.61 18.42
C LEU A 240 -31.47 4.74 17.26
N PRO A 241 -32.32 5.30 16.37
CA PRO A 241 -32.79 4.61 15.17
C PRO A 241 -31.65 4.11 14.25
N PRO A 242 -31.86 3.01 13.50
CA PRO A 242 -30.83 2.44 12.62
C PRO A 242 -30.33 3.37 11.49
N ASP A 243 -31.12 4.34 11.08
CA ASP A 243 -30.83 5.31 10.02
C ASP A 243 -30.12 6.57 10.55
N GLN A 244 -30.23 6.87 11.85
CA GLN A 244 -29.52 7.99 12.46
C GLN A 244 -28.02 7.72 12.47
N ARG A 245 -27.24 8.57 11.80
CA ARG A 245 -25.78 8.45 11.72
C ARG A 245 -25.11 9.21 12.85
N VAL A 246 -24.32 8.49 13.66
CA VAL A 246 -23.40 9.08 14.64
C VAL A 246 -22.01 8.47 14.37
N PRO A 247 -21.18 9.13 13.53
CA PRO A 247 -19.83 8.64 13.22
C PRO A 247 -18.96 8.53 14.48
N ALA A 248 -17.94 7.65 14.46
CA ALA A 248 -17.03 7.45 15.59
C ALA A 248 -16.37 8.74 16.09
N GLU A 249 -16.08 9.69 15.19
CA GLU A 249 -15.58 11.02 15.54
C GLU A 249 -16.55 11.78 16.46
N GLN A 250 -17.85 11.75 16.17
CA GLN A 250 -18.84 12.37 17.03
C GLN A 250 -19.01 11.62 18.35
N VAL A 251 -18.85 10.28 18.35
CA VAL A 251 -18.82 9.51 19.61
C VAL A 251 -17.66 9.99 20.48
N LEU A 252 -16.46 10.14 19.93
CA LEU A 252 -15.31 10.68 20.67
C LEU A 252 -15.57 12.11 21.19
N GLN A 253 -16.11 12.99 20.35
CA GLN A 253 -16.46 14.36 20.77
C GLN A 253 -17.43 14.38 21.95
N ARG A 254 -18.43 13.49 21.94
CA ARG A 254 -19.39 13.33 23.04
C ARG A 254 -18.71 12.81 24.31
N ALA A 255 -17.84 11.81 24.18
CA ALA A 255 -17.05 11.28 25.30
C ALA A 255 -16.22 12.39 25.97
N GLN A 256 -15.54 13.21 25.16
CA GLN A 256 -14.77 14.37 25.64
C GLN A 256 -15.64 15.47 26.27
N SER A 257 -16.92 15.54 25.88
CA SER A 257 -17.90 16.46 26.44
C SER A 257 -18.63 15.91 27.69
N GLY A 258 -18.21 14.74 28.20
CA GLY A 258 -18.76 14.15 29.42
C GLY A 258 -19.95 13.20 29.22
N ASP A 259 -20.27 12.80 27.98
CA ASP A 259 -21.23 11.72 27.73
C ASP A 259 -20.64 10.38 28.20
N ALA A 260 -21.13 9.90 29.34
CA ALA A 260 -20.67 8.66 29.97
C ALA A 260 -20.84 7.43 29.06
N LEU A 261 -21.87 7.42 28.21
CA LEU A 261 -22.11 6.33 27.30
C LEU A 261 -21.10 6.32 26.16
N ALA A 262 -20.84 7.50 25.60
CA ALA A 262 -19.82 7.66 24.57
C ALA A 262 -18.42 7.29 25.09
N ALA A 263 -18.10 7.69 26.32
CA ALA A 263 -16.86 7.32 26.99
C ALA A 263 -16.73 5.81 27.15
N GLN A 264 -17.79 5.13 27.63
CA GLN A 264 -17.81 3.67 27.73
C GLN A 264 -17.50 3.01 26.38
N VAL A 265 -18.15 3.43 25.30
CA VAL A 265 -17.95 2.84 23.97
C VAL A 265 -16.53 3.07 23.45
N TRP A 266 -15.97 4.26 23.68
CA TRP A 266 -14.60 4.57 23.29
C TRP A 266 -13.59 3.72 24.07
N ASP A 267 -13.79 3.58 25.38
CA ASP A 267 -12.92 2.77 26.24
C ASP A 267 -13.00 1.27 25.89
N GLU A 268 -14.20 0.76 25.59
CA GLU A 268 -14.40 -0.61 25.08
C GLU A 268 -13.58 -0.85 23.79
N ALA A 269 -13.60 0.11 22.86
CA ALA A 269 -12.86 0.04 21.60
C ALA A 269 -11.34 0.09 21.80
N VAL A 270 -10.84 1.02 22.62
CA VAL A 270 -9.42 1.12 22.94
C VAL A 270 -8.92 -0.14 23.63
N ALA A 271 -9.69 -0.69 24.58
CA ALA A 271 -9.34 -1.92 25.27
C ALA A 271 -9.24 -3.11 24.30
N ALA A 272 -10.22 -3.29 23.41
CA ALA A 272 -10.22 -4.37 22.42
C ALA A 272 -9.05 -4.24 21.42
N LEU A 273 -8.75 -3.01 20.97
CA LEU A 273 -7.60 -2.78 20.11
C LEU A 273 -6.29 -3.10 20.84
N ALA A 274 -6.14 -2.68 22.11
CA ALA A 274 -4.98 -2.99 22.92
C ALA A 274 -4.80 -4.51 23.15
N ASP A 275 -5.89 -5.27 23.33
CA ASP A 275 -5.85 -6.74 23.43
C ASP A 275 -5.27 -7.37 22.14
N GLY A 276 -5.75 -6.94 20.98
CA GLY A 276 -5.26 -7.43 19.68
C GLY A 276 -3.79 -7.05 19.42
N LEU A 277 -3.40 -5.82 19.76
CA LEU A 277 -2.01 -5.38 19.63
C LEU A 277 -1.09 -6.14 20.59
N ALA A 278 -1.51 -6.43 21.83
CA ALA A 278 -0.70 -7.19 22.79
C ALA A 278 -0.40 -8.61 22.29
N ALA A 279 -1.40 -9.27 21.69
CA ALA A 279 -1.19 -10.57 21.03
C ALA A 279 -0.19 -10.46 19.88
N THR A 280 -0.31 -9.41 19.05
CA THR A 280 0.59 -9.21 17.91
C THR A 280 2.02 -8.89 18.34
N VAL A 281 2.20 -8.08 19.40
CA VAL A 281 3.51 -7.81 20.00
C VAL A 281 4.14 -9.10 20.54
N THR A 282 3.34 -9.94 21.21
CA THR A 282 3.83 -11.22 21.74
C THR A 282 4.32 -12.16 20.65
N LEU A 283 3.67 -12.16 19.48
CA LEU A 283 3.99 -13.06 18.38
C LEU A 283 5.14 -12.57 17.49
N PHE A 284 5.26 -11.26 17.30
CA PHE A 284 6.12 -10.69 16.25
C PHE A 284 7.16 -9.69 16.74
N ASP A 285 7.05 -9.20 17.99
CA ASP A 285 7.98 -8.23 18.59
C ASP A 285 8.38 -7.08 17.64
N PRO A 286 7.41 -6.31 17.10
CA PRO A 286 7.72 -5.24 16.17
C PRO A 286 8.41 -4.08 16.90
N GLU A 287 9.39 -3.42 16.27
CA GLU A 287 10.02 -2.21 16.81
C GLU A 287 9.00 -1.06 16.88
N ARG A 288 8.09 -0.98 15.91
CA ARG A 288 7.10 0.09 15.79
C ARG A 288 5.71 -0.41 15.39
N ILE A 289 4.68 0.16 15.98
CA ILE A 289 3.29 0.03 15.55
C ILE A 289 2.82 1.38 15.00
N VAL A 290 2.37 1.39 13.75
CA VAL A 290 1.87 2.57 13.05
C VAL A 290 0.35 2.45 12.88
N ILE A 291 -0.39 3.34 13.54
CA ILE A 291 -1.86 3.38 13.48
C ILE A 291 -2.30 4.33 12.36
N GLY A 292 -3.01 3.79 11.37
CA GLY A 292 -3.55 4.54 10.23
C GLY A 292 -5.08 4.52 10.19
N GLY A 293 -5.63 4.91 9.04
CA GLY A 293 -7.07 4.85 8.78
C GLY A 293 -7.86 6.04 9.35
N GLY A 294 -9.19 5.97 9.27
CA GLY A 294 -10.04 7.08 9.64
C GLY A 294 -10.05 7.40 11.13
N LEU A 295 -9.94 6.37 11.97
CA LEU A 295 -9.96 6.53 13.43
C LEU A 295 -8.67 7.15 13.96
N SER A 296 -7.54 7.00 13.25
CA SER A 296 -6.26 7.58 13.65
C SER A 296 -6.25 9.11 13.64
N ARG A 297 -7.22 9.75 12.97
CA ARG A 297 -7.42 11.21 13.01
C ARG A 297 -7.76 11.74 14.40
N ALA A 298 -8.18 10.88 15.34
CA ALA A 298 -8.34 11.23 16.75
C ALA A 298 -7.00 11.61 17.43
N GLY A 299 -5.87 11.30 16.80
CA GLY A 299 -4.56 11.73 17.27
C GLY A 299 -4.23 11.22 18.67
N ALA A 300 -3.80 12.13 19.55
CA ALA A 300 -3.49 11.82 20.95
C ALA A 300 -4.68 11.20 21.71
N ALA A 301 -5.92 11.58 21.38
CA ALA A 301 -7.11 11.03 22.01
C ALA A 301 -7.33 9.53 21.74
N LEU A 302 -6.70 8.98 20.70
CA LEU A 302 -6.59 7.54 20.47
C LEU A 302 -5.26 6.99 21.00
N LEU A 303 -4.14 7.62 20.63
CA LEU A 303 -2.81 7.06 20.90
C LEU A 303 -2.47 6.96 22.38
N ASP A 304 -2.81 7.96 23.18
CA ASP A 304 -2.44 7.99 24.60
C ASP A 304 -3.16 6.92 25.42
N PRO A 305 -4.50 6.79 25.35
CA PRO A 305 -5.19 5.71 26.05
C PRO A 305 -4.81 4.33 25.47
N LEU A 306 -4.57 4.22 24.15
CA LEU A 306 -4.12 2.97 23.54
C LEU A 306 -2.73 2.54 24.03
N ARG A 307 -1.78 3.48 24.14
CA ARG A 307 -0.44 3.23 24.66
C ARG A 307 -0.50 2.75 26.11
N LYS A 308 -1.30 3.41 26.95
CA LYS A 308 -1.52 3.01 28.34
C LYS A 308 -2.16 1.63 28.44
N ALA A 309 -3.20 1.38 27.65
CA ALA A 309 -3.92 0.11 27.63
C ALA A 309 -3.05 -1.05 27.14
N LEU A 310 -2.22 -0.81 26.13
CA LEU A 310 -1.26 -1.79 25.61
C LEU A 310 -0.19 -2.10 26.65
N ALA A 311 0.45 -1.07 27.24
CA ALA A 311 1.48 -1.26 28.26
C ALA A 311 0.98 -2.09 29.45
N ALA A 312 -0.27 -1.89 29.88
CA ALA A 312 -0.87 -2.66 30.97
C ALA A 312 -1.11 -4.15 30.65
N ARG A 313 -1.05 -4.55 29.37
CA ARG A 313 -1.25 -5.93 28.90
C ARG A 313 0.06 -6.67 28.64
N LEU A 314 1.16 -5.95 28.52
CA LEU A 314 2.48 -6.54 28.33
C LEU A 314 3.04 -6.95 29.69
N ALA A 315 3.55 -8.17 29.77
CA ALA A 315 4.10 -8.75 31.01
C ALA A 315 5.63 -8.77 30.97
N PHE A 316 6.20 -9.34 29.90
CA PHE A 316 7.65 -9.43 29.69
C PHE A 316 8.10 -8.77 28.38
N GLN A 317 7.15 -8.48 27.49
CA GLN A 317 7.40 -7.88 26.18
C GLN A 317 7.80 -6.41 26.35
N THR A 318 8.65 -5.92 25.45
CA THR A 318 8.96 -4.49 25.36
C THR A 318 7.79 -3.77 24.70
N LEU A 319 7.39 -2.62 25.25
CA LEU A 319 6.38 -1.77 24.62
C LEU A 319 6.97 -1.17 23.32
N PRO A 320 6.41 -1.47 22.13
CA PRO A 320 6.89 -0.88 20.90
C PRO A 320 6.57 0.61 20.81
N GLU A 321 7.29 1.32 19.94
CA GLU A 321 6.93 2.70 19.62
C GLU A 321 5.57 2.73 18.92
N LEU A 322 4.60 3.42 19.52
CA LEU A 322 3.25 3.57 18.97
C LEU A 322 3.07 4.97 18.39
N THR A 323 2.88 5.06 17.08
CA THR A 323 2.80 6.32 16.32
C THR A 323 1.66 6.33 15.29
N LEU A 324 1.35 7.50 14.74
CA LEU A 324 0.36 7.67 13.67
C LEU A 324 1.00 7.52 12.30
N ALA A 325 0.24 6.98 11.36
CA ALA A 325 0.59 6.96 9.93
C ALA A 325 0.81 8.38 9.40
N ARG A 326 1.83 8.56 8.55
CA ARG A 326 2.22 9.88 8.02
C ARG A 326 1.69 10.14 6.61
N LEU A 327 1.51 9.10 5.80
CA LEU A 327 1.17 9.20 4.38
C LEU A 327 -0.35 9.32 4.16
N GLY A 328 -1.14 9.03 5.19
CA GLY A 328 -2.59 9.17 5.15
C GLY A 328 -3.22 8.39 4.00
N HIS A 329 -4.11 9.04 3.24
CA HIS A 329 -4.83 8.40 2.14
C HIS A 329 -3.93 8.01 0.96
N ARG A 330 -2.67 8.49 0.91
CA ARG A 330 -1.72 8.21 -0.17
C ARG A 330 -0.92 6.93 0.07
N ALA A 331 -0.98 6.34 1.27
CA ALA A 331 -0.17 5.17 1.62
C ALA A 331 -0.31 4.02 0.60
N GLY A 332 -1.54 3.71 0.19
CA GLY A 332 -1.81 2.64 -0.79
C GLY A 332 -1.16 2.90 -2.14
N SER A 333 -1.33 4.10 -2.73
CA SER A 333 -0.78 4.41 -4.05
C SER A 333 0.74 4.55 -4.02
N LEU A 334 1.31 5.15 -2.96
CA LEU A 334 2.77 5.17 -2.80
C LEU A 334 3.34 3.77 -2.62
N GLY A 335 2.63 2.90 -1.90
CA GLY A 335 2.97 1.48 -1.75
C GLY A 335 2.97 0.75 -3.08
N ALA A 336 1.95 0.95 -3.90
CA ALA A 336 1.87 0.39 -5.25
C ALA A 336 3.06 0.86 -6.11
N GLY A 337 3.45 2.13 -6.03
CA GLY A 337 4.64 2.65 -6.71
C GLY A 337 5.93 1.97 -6.24
N LEU A 338 6.09 1.76 -4.93
CA LEU A 338 7.24 1.05 -4.38
C LEU A 338 7.31 -0.41 -4.85
N LEU A 339 6.17 -1.08 -5.02
CA LEU A 339 6.12 -2.43 -5.61
C LEU A 339 6.59 -2.44 -7.07
N ALA A 340 6.25 -1.41 -7.85
CA ALA A 340 6.74 -1.26 -9.22
C ALA A 340 8.24 -0.99 -9.27
N LEU A 341 8.77 -0.17 -8.36
CA LEU A 341 10.22 0.05 -8.22
C LEU A 341 10.95 -1.23 -7.80
N ASP A 342 10.40 -2.01 -6.87
CA ASP A 342 10.95 -3.30 -6.48
C ASP A 342 10.98 -4.29 -7.65
N LEU A 343 9.93 -4.31 -8.48
CA LEU A 343 9.89 -5.12 -9.70
C LEU A 343 11.02 -4.75 -10.66
N LEU A 344 11.24 -3.45 -10.91
CA LEU A 344 12.35 -2.98 -11.74
C LEU A 344 13.72 -3.36 -11.16
N ALA A 345 13.89 -3.25 -9.84
CA ALA A 345 15.13 -3.61 -9.16
C ALA A 345 15.41 -5.12 -9.22
N ASP A 346 14.39 -5.96 -9.02
CA ASP A 346 14.51 -7.42 -9.13
C ASP A 346 14.81 -7.87 -10.58
N HIS A 347 14.44 -7.07 -11.59
CA HIS A 347 14.84 -7.25 -13.00
C HIS A 347 16.20 -6.62 -13.36
N GLY A 348 16.92 -6.03 -12.40
CA GLY A 348 18.22 -5.40 -12.63
C GLY A 348 18.18 -4.07 -13.39
N LEU A 349 16.99 -3.47 -13.52
CA LEU A 349 16.77 -2.18 -14.20
C LEU A 349 16.92 -0.98 -13.26
N LEU A 350 17.00 -1.22 -11.96
CA LEU A 350 17.33 -0.23 -10.93
C LEU A 350 18.31 -0.84 -9.91
N PRO A 351 19.20 -0.03 -9.30
CA PRO A 351 19.96 -0.47 -8.14
C PRO A 351 18.98 -0.92 -7.06
N THR A 352 19.22 -2.09 -6.45
CA THR A 352 18.36 -2.52 -5.34
C THR A 352 18.46 -1.49 -4.21
N ALA A 353 17.33 -0.89 -3.83
CA ALA A 353 17.22 0.00 -2.66
C ALA A 353 17.64 -0.68 -1.33
N ARG A 354 17.96 -1.98 -1.38
CA ARG A 354 18.42 -2.86 -0.29
C ARG A 354 19.66 -2.36 0.47
N GLY A 355 20.44 -1.42 -0.08
CA GLY A 355 21.62 -0.84 0.58
C GLY A 355 21.54 0.65 0.94
N ALA A 356 20.86 1.48 0.14
CA ALA A 356 20.97 2.94 0.27
C ALA A 356 20.13 3.55 1.40
N LEU A 357 19.03 2.90 1.81
CA LEU A 357 18.19 3.38 2.92
C LEU A 357 18.63 2.89 4.31
N LEU A 358 19.52 1.90 4.36
CA LEU A 358 20.13 1.37 5.60
C LEU A 358 21.56 1.90 5.83
N ALA A 359 22.24 2.39 4.79
CA ALA A 359 23.63 2.84 4.87
C ALA A 359 23.83 4.21 5.55
N ASP A 360 22.77 4.94 5.87
CA ASP A 360 22.86 6.28 6.48
C ASP A 360 22.78 6.28 8.02
N GLN A 361 23.25 5.22 8.67
CA GLN A 361 23.38 5.14 10.13
C GLN A 361 24.87 5.07 10.53
N PRO A 362 25.49 6.18 10.96
CA PRO A 362 26.80 6.12 11.60
C PRO A 362 26.64 5.57 13.03
N GLY A 363 27.12 4.33 13.23
CA GLY A 363 27.48 3.82 14.56
C GLY A 363 26.64 2.65 15.08
N LEU A 364 27.03 1.42 14.73
CA LEU A 364 26.78 0.27 15.59
C LEU A 364 27.92 -0.75 15.50
N THR A 365 29.13 -0.32 15.87
CA THR A 365 30.17 -1.26 16.34
C THR A 365 30.29 -1.11 17.85
N ALA A 366 29.52 -1.90 18.59
CA ALA A 366 29.83 -2.19 19.98
C ALA A 366 29.41 -3.63 20.30
N ARG A 367 30.40 -4.53 20.29
CA ARG A 367 30.32 -5.84 20.91
C ARG A 367 29.97 -5.66 22.39
N ALA A 368 28.83 -6.18 22.82
CA ALA A 368 28.54 -6.35 24.24
C ALA A 368 29.32 -7.58 24.75
N THR A 369 30.46 -7.34 25.39
CA THR A 369 31.09 -8.30 26.30
C THR A 369 30.22 -8.43 27.56
N LEU A 370 29.67 -9.61 27.79
CA LEU A 370 28.99 -9.96 29.04
C LEU A 370 30.02 -10.07 30.19
N PRO A 371 29.77 -9.49 31.38
CA PRO A 371 30.61 -9.73 32.53
C PRO A 371 30.37 -11.14 33.11
N SER A 372 31.47 -11.86 33.32
CA SER A 372 31.53 -13.14 34.02
C SER A 372 31.02 -13.02 35.46
N GLY A 373 30.20 -13.98 35.88
CA GLY A 373 29.59 -14.04 37.21
C GLY A 373 30.59 -14.05 38.36
N ALA A 374 30.14 -13.49 39.49
CA ALA A 374 30.74 -13.71 40.79
C ALA A 374 29.86 -14.70 41.56
N ALA A 375 30.46 -15.82 41.93
CA ALA A 375 29.93 -16.75 42.91
C ALA A 375 30.11 -16.17 44.32
N ARG A 376 29.01 -16.01 45.05
CA ARG A 376 28.75 -16.47 46.43
C ARG A 376 27.48 -15.81 46.96
#